data_AF-A6YCR8-F1
#
_entry.id   AF-A6YCR8-F1
#
_cell.length_a   1.000
_cell.length_b   1.000
_cell.length_c   1.000
_cell.angle_alpha   90.00
_cell.angle_beta   90.00
_cell.angle_gamma   90.00
#
_symmetry.space_group_name_H-M   'P 1'
#
loop_
_entity.id
_entity.type
_entity.pdbx_description
1 polymer ?
#
loop_
_entity_poly.entity_id
_entity_poly.type
_entity_poly.pdbx_seq_one_letter_code
_entity_poly.pdbx_strand_id
1 'polypeptide(L)'
;EPDQCWECYSCVKICPSHAIEVRGYSDFVPMGASVVPMMGTEDIMWTCKFRNGVVKRFKFPIRTTPEGEANAYLDLKGKDLNSGFLFTQEADGYVL
;
A
#
# COMPACT_ATOMS: atom_id res chain seq x y z
N GLU A 1 1.78 17.36 -12.79
CA GLU A 1 3.11 17.67 -13.34
C GLU A 1 4.02 16.45 -13.11
N PRO A 2 4.73 15.91 -14.13
CA PRO A 2 5.50 14.67 -13.98
C PRO A 2 6.68 14.76 -12.99
N ASP A 3 7.22 15.95 -12.79
CA ASP A 3 8.25 16.32 -11.81
C ASP A 3 7.74 16.30 -10.36
N GLN A 4 6.43 16.47 -10.15
CA GLN A 4 5.77 16.30 -8.85
C GLN A 4 5.28 14.87 -8.59
N CYS A 5 5.47 13.96 -9.56
CA CYS A 5 5.12 12.55 -9.38
C CYS A 5 6.04 11.92 -8.34
N TRP A 6 5.50 11.12 -7.41
CA TRP A 6 6.29 10.37 -6.42
C TRP A 6 6.49 8.88 -6.79
N GLU A 7 6.10 8.50 -8.00
CA GLU A 7 6.14 7.09 -8.46
C GLU A 7 5.52 6.12 -7.43
N CYS A 8 4.43 6.51 -6.76
CA CYS A 8 3.79 5.71 -5.71
C CYS A 8 2.94 4.53 -6.25
N TYR A 9 2.73 4.52 -7.57
CA TYR A 9 1.91 3.56 -8.32
C TYR A 9 0.41 3.54 -7.96
N SER A 10 -0.11 4.43 -7.12
CA SER A 10 -1.55 4.42 -6.78
C SER A 10 -2.44 4.55 -8.01
N CYS A 11 -2.09 5.43 -8.96
CA CYS A 11 -2.80 5.57 -10.23
C CYS A 11 -2.71 4.32 -11.12
N VAL A 12 -1.53 3.67 -11.15
CA VAL A 12 -1.33 2.42 -11.90
C VAL A 12 -2.16 1.28 -11.31
N LYS A 13 -2.11 1.10 -9.99
CA LYS A 13 -2.77 0.00 -9.28
C LYS A 13 -4.29 0.05 -9.41
N ILE A 14 -4.89 1.24 -9.40
CA ILE A 14 -6.36 1.40 -9.41
C ILE A 14 -6.94 1.42 -10.83
N CYS A 15 -6.10 1.54 -11.88
CA CYS A 15 -6.58 1.68 -13.25
C CYS A 15 -7.20 0.36 -13.74
N PRO A 16 -8.53 0.28 -13.96
CA PRO A 16 -9.19 -0.99 -14.31
C PRO A 16 -8.79 -1.49 -15.71
N SER A 17 -8.49 -0.57 -16.62
CA SER A 17 -8.03 -0.89 -17.98
C SER A 17 -6.53 -1.14 -18.06
N HIS A 18 -5.79 -0.98 -16.95
CA HIS A 18 -4.32 -1.10 -16.93
C HIS A 18 -3.63 -0.20 -17.96
N ALA A 19 -4.16 1.02 -18.17
CA ALA A 19 -3.70 1.95 -19.19
C ALA A 19 -2.59 2.91 -18.73
N ILE A 20 -2.13 2.80 -17.48
CA ILE A 20 -1.13 3.68 -16.89
C ILE A 20 0.11 2.87 -16.54
N GLU A 21 1.28 3.36 -16.93
CA GLU A 21 2.57 2.86 -16.50
C GLU A 21 3.45 3.99 -15.96
N VAL A 22 4.44 3.63 -15.16
CA VAL A 22 5.46 4.58 -14.69
C VAL A 22 6.70 4.39 -15.54
N ARG A 23 7.18 5.49 -16.11
CA ARG A 23 8.50 5.59 -16.72
C ARG A 23 9.37 6.37 -15.76
N GLY A 24 10.44 5.73 -15.29
CA GLY A 24 11.39 6.27 -14.31
C GLY A 24 11.81 7.71 -14.59
N TYR A 25 12.08 8.48 -13.54
CA TYR A 25 12.55 9.86 -13.66
C TYR A 25 13.72 10.00 -14.64
N SER A 26 13.58 10.91 -15.61
CA SER A 26 14.47 11.02 -16.78
C SER A 26 15.84 11.61 -16.46
N ASP A 27 15.98 12.23 -15.30
CA ASP A 27 17.22 12.82 -14.78
C ASP A 27 18.25 11.76 -14.36
N PHE A 28 17.83 10.57 -13.93
CA PHE A 28 18.76 9.51 -13.53
C PHE A 28 18.39 8.08 -13.96
N VAL A 29 17.19 7.81 -14.48
CA VAL A 29 16.77 6.45 -14.88
C VAL A 29 16.96 6.21 -16.39
N PRO A 30 17.82 5.25 -16.81
CA PRO A 30 17.93 4.85 -18.20
C PRO A 30 16.64 4.22 -18.74
N MET A 31 16.37 4.39 -20.03
CA MET A 31 15.19 3.80 -20.67
C MET A 31 15.19 2.26 -20.64
N GLY A 32 14.01 1.66 -20.83
CA GLY A 32 13.85 0.23 -21.16
C GLY A 32 13.62 -0.72 -19.98
N ALA A 33 13.65 -0.23 -18.74
CA ALA A 33 13.15 -0.97 -17.59
C ALA A 33 11.65 -0.67 -17.37
N SER A 34 10.91 -1.63 -16.83
CA SER A 34 9.52 -1.43 -16.39
C SER A 34 9.20 -2.27 -15.15
N VAL A 35 8.34 -1.73 -14.30
CA VAL A 35 7.83 -2.39 -13.09
C VAL A 35 6.32 -2.28 -13.13
N VAL A 36 5.63 -3.42 -13.21
CA VAL A 36 4.18 -3.48 -13.41
C VAL A 36 3.53 -4.24 -12.25
N PRO A 37 2.68 -3.59 -11.44
CA PRO A 37 1.86 -4.27 -10.44
C PRO A 37 0.58 -4.85 -11.05
N MET A 38 0.10 -5.93 -10.44
CA MET A 38 -1.28 -6.40 -10.55
C MET A 38 -1.82 -6.56 -9.13
N MET A 39 -2.76 -5.70 -8.75
CA MET A 39 -3.35 -5.65 -7.42
C MET A 39 -4.55 -6.59 -7.33
N GLY A 40 -4.49 -7.59 -6.45
CA GLY A 40 -5.65 -8.39 -6.04
C GLY A 40 -6.27 -7.85 -4.75
N THR A 41 -7.16 -8.64 -4.14
CA THR A 41 -7.81 -8.30 -2.86
C THR A 41 -6.95 -8.67 -1.65
N GLU A 42 -6.22 -9.78 -1.73
CA GLU A 42 -5.41 -10.33 -0.62
C GLU A 42 -3.91 -10.39 -0.94
N ASP A 43 -3.55 -10.26 -2.20
CA ASP A 43 -2.17 -10.27 -2.67
C ASP A 43 -1.91 -9.24 -3.79
N ILE A 44 -0.63 -8.92 -4.00
CA ILE A 44 -0.15 -8.11 -5.12
C ILE A 44 0.96 -8.87 -5.85
N MET A 45 0.86 -8.90 -7.19
CA MET A 45 1.91 -9.43 -8.05
C MET A 45 2.71 -8.30 -8.66
N TRP A 46 4.02 -8.49 -8.77
CA TRP A 46 4.93 -7.54 -9.42
C TRP A 46 5.73 -8.24 -10.51
N THR A 47 5.77 -7.62 -11.70
CA THR A 47 6.68 -8.00 -12.78
C THR A 47 7.70 -6.91 -12.97
N CYS A 48 8.97 -7.21 -12.71
CA CYS A 48 10.09 -6.31 -12.93
C CYS A 48 10.86 -6.76 -14.18
N LYS A 49 10.81 -5.95 -15.25
CA LYS A 49 11.58 -6.13 -16.47
C LYS A 49 12.77 -5.18 -16.46
N PHE A 50 13.97 -5.74 -16.52
CA PHE A 50 15.21 -4.98 -16.61
C PHE A 50 15.47 -4.56 -18.06
N ARG A 51 16.27 -3.50 -18.26
CA ARG A 51 16.68 -3.02 -19.59
C ARG A 51 17.30 -4.10 -20.48
N ASN A 52 18.02 -5.06 -19.88
CA ASN A 52 18.64 -6.18 -20.58
C ASN A 52 17.66 -7.32 -20.92
N GLY A 53 16.37 -7.16 -20.67
CA GLY A 53 15.34 -8.15 -20.95
C GLY A 53 15.11 -9.19 -19.85
N VAL A 54 15.93 -9.22 -18.79
CA VAL A 54 15.68 -10.11 -17.63
C VAL A 54 14.34 -9.74 -17.00
N VAL A 55 13.52 -10.76 -16.70
CA VAL A 55 12.21 -10.58 -16.06
C VAL A 55 12.21 -11.31 -14.72
N LYS A 56 11.87 -10.61 -13.65
CA LYS A 56 11.61 -11.18 -12.32
C LYS A 56 10.14 -10.99 -11.98
N ARG A 57 9.53 -12.03 -11.39
CA ARG A 57 8.13 -12.00 -10.94
C ARG A 57 8.07 -12.30 -9.45
N PHE A 58 7.26 -11.53 -8.74
CA PHE A 58 7.06 -11.65 -7.31
C PHE A 58 5.58 -11.63 -7.00
N LYS A 59 5.22 -12.25 -5.87
CA LYS A 59 3.86 -12.23 -5.32
C LYS A 59 3.98 -12.04 -3.81
N PHE A 60 3.25 -11.06 -3.27
CA PHE A 60 3.27 -10.74 -1.84
C PHE A 60 1.85 -10.68 -1.30
N PRO A 61 1.56 -11.26 -0.13
CA PRO A 61 0.29 -11.02 0.57
C PRO A 61 0.24 -9.55 1.05
N ILE A 62 -0.95 -8.93 0.95
CA ILE A 62 -1.17 -7.53 1.36
C ILE A 62 -2.22 -7.38 2.47
N ARG A 63 -3.09 -8.38 2.63
CA ARG A 63 -4.19 -8.33 3.60
C ARG A 63 -4.53 -9.73 4.06
N THR A 64 -4.85 -9.87 5.35
CA THR A 64 -5.26 -11.13 5.98
C THR A 64 -6.74 -11.17 6.33
N THR A 65 -7.48 -10.09 6.06
CA THR A 65 -8.92 -9.96 6.26
C THR A 65 -9.58 -9.40 5.00
N PRO A 66 -10.86 -9.67 4.74
CA PRO A 66 -11.57 -9.10 3.60
C PRO A 66 -11.63 -7.57 3.60
N GLU A 67 -11.82 -6.98 2.42
CA GLU A 67 -12.05 -5.55 2.27
C GLU A 67 -13.34 -5.12 2.98
N GLY A 68 -13.30 -3.97 3.66
CA GLY A 68 -14.42 -3.47 4.45
C GLY A 68 -14.56 -4.05 5.86
N GLU A 69 -13.81 -5.10 6.22
CA GLU A 69 -13.94 -5.78 7.53
C GLU A 69 -12.92 -5.31 8.60
N ALA A 70 -12.56 -4.02 8.61
CA ALA A 70 -11.70 -3.48 9.67
C ALA A 70 -12.47 -3.36 11.00
N ASN A 71 -11.80 -3.63 12.13
CA ASN A 71 -12.40 -3.52 13.45
C ASN A 71 -12.88 -2.09 13.75
N ALA A 72 -14.15 -1.94 14.11
CA ALA A 72 -14.77 -0.63 14.36
C ALA A 72 -14.87 -0.24 15.86
N TYR A 73 -14.51 -1.13 16.79
CA TYR A 73 -14.53 -0.91 18.25
C TYR A 73 -15.77 -0.16 18.78
N LEU A 74 -16.96 -0.47 18.26
CA LEU A 74 -18.19 0.31 18.47
C LEU A 74 -18.63 0.42 19.95
N ASP A 75 -18.29 -0.59 20.76
CA ASP A 75 -18.69 -0.65 22.17
C ASP A 75 -17.69 0.03 23.11
N LEU A 76 -16.47 0.34 22.65
CA LEU A 76 -15.45 0.93 23.50
C LEU A 76 -15.62 2.44 23.62
N LYS A 77 -15.63 2.93 24.86
CA LYS A 77 -15.72 4.35 25.19
C LYS A 77 -14.55 4.73 26.09
N GLY A 78 -13.88 5.83 25.75
CA GLY A 78 -12.90 6.43 26.65
C GLY A 78 -13.56 6.86 27.96
N LYS A 79 -12.85 6.68 29.07
CA LYS A 79 -13.32 6.96 30.43
C LYS A 79 -12.84 8.33 30.90
N ASP A 80 -11.52 8.55 30.98
CA ASP A 80 -10.93 9.80 31.48
C ASP A 80 -9.95 10.42 30.47
N LEU A 81 -10.28 11.62 30.00
CA LEU A 81 -9.47 12.39 29.05
C LEU A 81 -8.13 12.88 29.63
N ASN A 82 -7.98 12.91 30.96
CA ASN A 82 -6.76 13.39 31.61
C ASN A 82 -5.79 12.26 31.98
N SER A 83 -6.17 11.00 31.81
CA SER A 83 -5.41 9.83 32.27
C SER A 83 -4.17 9.52 31.42
N GLY A 84 -4.08 10.09 30.22
CA GLY A 84 -3.02 9.77 29.24
C GLY A 84 -3.18 8.41 28.55
N PHE A 85 -4.19 7.62 28.93
CA PHE A 85 -4.48 6.32 28.32
C PHE A 85 -5.30 6.45 27.03
N LEU A 86 -5.06 5.54 26.10
CA LEU A 86 -5.94 5.31 24.96
C LEU A 86 -7.17 4.50 25.41
N PHE A 87 -8.30 4.64 24.71
CA PHE A 87 -9.56 3.95 25.06
C PHE A 87 -9.42 2.42 25.13
N THR A 88 -8.52 1.81 24.35
CA THR A 88 -8.23 0.38 24.41
C THR A 88 -7.43 0.01 25.66
N GLN A 89 -6.47 0.85 26.07
CA GLN A 89 -5.67 0.63 27.28
C GLN A 89 -6.55 0.72 28.55
N GLU A 90 -7.50 1.66 28.56
CA GLU A 90 -8.50 1.77 29.63
C GLU A 90 -9.47 0.58 29.68
N ALA A 91 -9.76 -0.04 28.53
CA ALA A 91 -10.57 -1.25 28.44
C ALA A 91 -9.80 -2.48 28.92
N ASP A 92 -8.50 -2.56 28.60
CA ASP A 92 -7.60 -3.65 28.99
C ASP A 92 -7.08 -3.52 30.43
N GLY A 93 -7.36 -2.40 31.12
CA GLY A 93 -7.03 -2.19 32.53
C GLY A 93 -5.56 -1.89 32.80
N TYR A 94 -4.89 -1.19 31.89
CA TYR A 94 -3.49 -0.76 32.09
C TYR A 94 -3.37 0.17 33.30
N VAL A 95 -2.23 0.05 34.01
CA VAL A 95 -1.85 0.90 35.15
C VAL A 95 -0.47 1.48 34.85
N LEU A 96 -0.27 2.77 35.16
CA LEU A 96 1.00 3.49 35.02
C LEU A 96 2.00 3.08 36.10
#